data_AF-A0A399F3F1-F1
#
_entry.id   AF-A0A399F3F1-F1
#
_cell.length_a   1.000
_cell.length_b   1.000
_cell.length_c   1.000
_cell.angle_alpha   90.00
_cell.angle_beta   90.00
_cell.angle_gamma   90.00
#
_symmetry.space_group_name_H-M   'P 1'
#
loop_
_entity.id
_entity.type
_entity.pdbx_description
1 polymer ?
#
loop_
_entity_poly.entity_id
_entity_poly.type
_entity_poly.pdbx_seq_one_letter_code
_entity_poly.pdbx_strand_id
1 'polypeptide(L)'
;MGYAGLSLGVLLVSALLTLGWPRRSGGSGSPFLRLLGALLGMGLALLGAGLLVTGQSPPLALGLALLGPGLALLAALGGDRLWMGRFPIAGGVLVSAGLGFAGALALGLPAALGPLLLAATFGAQVGWLGRDPEVRARLQALSVRLEPWMVLLALAVLVRIPVPLWPQGFPLLGLIQMVLLTLAALEWGWRRIGPRILLLAATAFGLGLGLEVMGSRTGFPFGSYSYAGAPPPLLWGVPLVVPLGWFALVFSAHLLANGRPWYTGLLVLAWDAGLEALMTTKGYWAWHDPHPLWYGAPLSNYLAWFGVGSLFSLLFSWLAPGLGQGGMAWAYRLEALFLPAGLLLFGLWPAAVVCALGMNLLAWPWKRRVRRGPQMAT
;
A
#
# COMPACT_ATOMS: atom_id res chain seq x y z
N MET A 1 -5.88 13.13 -32.07
CA MET A 1 -6.26 11.79 -32.59
C MET A 1 -5.67 10.61 -31.80
N GLY A 2 -4.86 10.78 -30.74
CA GLY A 2 -4.34 9.66 -29.94
C GLY A 2 -5.19 9.21 -28.73
N TYR A 3 -6.30 9.90 -28.41
CA TYR A 3 -7.04 9.76 -27.15
C TYR A 3 -8.18 8.74 -27.16
N ALA A 4 -8.61 8.28 -28.34
CA ALA A 4 -9.79 7.40 -28.49
C ALA A 4 -9.44 5.90 -28.51
N GLY A 5 -8.22 5.53 -28.90
CA GLY A 5 -7.83 4.12 -29.08
C GLY A 5 -7.54 3.38 -27.77
N LEU A 6 -6.84 4.01 -26.84
CA LEU A 6 -6.48 3.44 -25.53
C LEU A 6 -7.71 3.26 -24.61
N SER A 7 -8.67 4.18 -24.71
CA SER A 7 -9.92 4.19 -23.94
C SER A 7 -10.93 3.16 -24.45
N LEU A 8 -11.01 2.94 -25.77
CA LEU A 8 -11.87 1.90 -26.36
C LEU A 8 -11.37 0.48 -26.05
N GLY A 9 -10.04 0.27 -26.02
CA GLY A 9 -9.44 -1.03 -25.72
C GLY A 9 -9.70 -1.51 -24.28
N VAL A 10 -9.64 -0.61 -23.29
CA VAL A 10 -9.96 -0.92 -21.89
C VAL A 10 -11.45 -1.23 -21.70
N LEU A 11 -12.32 -0.54 -22.46
CA LEU A 11 -13.77 -0.75 -22.46
C LEU A 11 -14.16 -2.08 -23.11
N LEU A 12 -13.52 -2.46 -24.23
CA LEU A 12 -13.73 -3.73 -24.90
C LEU A 12 -13.27 -4.92 -24.06
N VAL A 13 -12.11 -4.84 -23.40
CA VAL A 13 -11.64 -5.90 -22.49
C VAL A 13 -12.58 -6.05 -21.30
N SER A 14 -13.10 -4.95 -20.74
CA SER A 14 -14.05 -4.99 -19.63
C SER A 14 -15.45 -5.51 -20.04
N ALA A 15 -15.90 -5.21 -21.27
CA ALA A 15 -17.14 -5.73 -21.83
C ALA A 15 -17.02 -7.23 -22.20
N LEU A 16 -15.87 -7.68 -22.70
CA LEU A 16 -15.64 -9.09 -23.02
C LEU A 16 -15.53 -9.96 -21.75
N LEU A 17 -15.01 -9.41 -20.64
CA LEU A 17 -14.98 -10.09 -19.35
C LEU A 17 -16.37 -10.22 -18.68
N THR A 18 -17.36 -9.42 -19.10
CA THR A 18 -18.73 -9.48 -18.56
C THR A 18 -19.67 -10.37 -19.34
N LEU A 19 -19.40 -10.61 -20.63
CA LEU A 19 -20.32 -11.33 -21.51
C LEU A 19 -20.02 -12.84 -21.65
N GLY A 20 -18.86 -13.31 -21.20
CA GLY A 20 -18.35 -14.64 -21.58
C GLY A 20 -18.46 -15.81 -20.58
N TRP A 21 -18.92 -15.65 -19.33
CA TRP A 21 -18.79 -16.72 -18.33
C TRP A 21 -20.10 -17.48 -18.02
N PRO A 22 -20.11 -18.82 -18.02
CA PRO A 22 -21.32 -19.60 -17.79
C PRO A 22 -21.89 -19.39 -16.39
N ARG A 23 -23.20 -19.15 -16.38
CA ARG A 23 -24.07 -18.93 -15.22
C ARG A 23 -24.11 -20.20 -14.37
N ARG A 24 -23.73 -20.12 -13.09
CA ARG A 24 -24.07 -21.16 -12.11
C ARG A 24 -25.01 -20.58 -11.06
N SER A 25 -26.28 -20.99 -11.11
CA SER A 25 -27.25 -20.76 -10.05
C SER A 25 -26.99 -21.75 -8.90
N GLY A 26 -26.73 -21.25 -7.70
CA GLY A 26 -26.82 -22.05 -6.46
C GLY A 26 -25.53 -22.23 -5.63
N GLY A 27 -24.44 -21.54 -5.92
CA GLY A 27 -23.20 -21.63 -5.12
C GLY A 27 -22.83 -20.34 -4.39
N SER A 28 -22.05 -20.45 -3.31
CA SER A 28 -21.31 -19.34 -2.73
C SER A 28 -20.56 -18.61 -3.84
N GLY A 29 -20.78 -17.31 -4.00
CA GLY A 29 -20.29 -16.58 -5.16
C GLY A 29 -18.78 -16.59 -5.32
N SER A 30 -18.34 -16.42 -6.58
CA SER A 30 -16.93 -16.57 -6.97
C SER A 30 -16.02 -15.56 -6.26
N PRO A 31 -15.04 -16.02 -5.44
CA PRO A 31 -14.03 -15.14 -4.85
C PRO A 31 -13.22 -14.37 -5.91
N PHE A 32 -13.06 -14.95 -7.10
CA PHE A 32 -12.37 -14.31 -8.21
C PHE A 32 -13.11 -13.04 -8.67
N LEU A 33 -14.44 -13.05 -8.76
CA LEU A 33 -15.21 -11.86 -9.16
C LEU A 33 -15.09 -10.73 -8.12
N ARG A 34 -15.02 -11.09 -6.84
CA ARG A 34 -14.78 -10.11 -5.76
C ARG A 34 -13.39 -9.49 -5.88
N LEU A 35 -12.38 -10.32 -6.08
CA LEU A 35 -11.00 -9.85 -6.28
C LEU A 35 -10.88 -8.97 -7.53
N LEU A 36 -11.43 -9.41 -8.67
CA LEU A 36 -11.41 -8.65 -9.92
C LEU A 36 -12.08 -7.29 -9.75
N GLY A 37 -13.28 -7.24 -9.17
CA GLY A 37 -13.96 -5.98 -8.91
C GLY A 37 -13.21 -5.08 -7.93
N ALA A 38 -12.57 -5.65 -6.91
CA ALA A 38 -11.73 -4.90 -5.98
C ALA A 38 -10.52 -4.27 -6.67
N LEU A 39 -9.84 -5.03 -7.54
CA LEU A 39 -8.72 -4.54 -8.34
C LEU A 39 -9.15 -3.45 -9.33
N LEU A 40 -10.31 -3.61 -9.97
CA LEU A 40 -10.87 -2.59 -10.85
C LEU A 40 -11.20 -1.29 -10.11
N GLY A 41 -11.85 -1.38 -8.94
CA GLY A 41 -12.13 -0.20 -8.11
C GLY A 41 -10.85 0.53 -7.68
N MET A 42 -9.81 -0.22 -7.31
CA MET A 42 -8.49 0.35 -7.00
C MET A 42 -7.82 0.96 -8.23
N GLY A 43 -7.95 0.32 -9.40
CA GLY A 43 -7.48 0.86 -10.67
C GLY A 43 -8.14 2.20 -11.04
N LEU A 44 -9.46 2.33 -10.80
CA LEU A 44 -10.18 3.60 -10.95
C LEU A 44 -9.64 4.67 -9.98
N ALA A 45 -9.35 4.30 -8.73
CA ALA A 45 -8.77 5.22 -7.76
C ALA A 45 -7.41 5.75 -8.21
N LEU A 46 -6.53 4.86 -8.69
CA LEU A 46 -5.21 5.21 -9.22
C LEU A 46 -5.31 6.06 -10.49
N LEU A 47 -6.24 5.76 -11.39
CA LEU A 47 -6.53 6.58 -12.56
C LEU A 47 -6.98 7.99 -12.16
N GLY A 48 -7.91 8.09 -11.21
CA GLY A 48 -8.37 9.38 -10.67
C GLY A 48 -7.22 10.19 -10.07
N ALA A 49 -6.35 9.55 -9.27
CA ALA A 49 -5.15 10.19 -8.73
C ALA A 49 -4.20 10.69 -9.83
N GLY A 50 -3.95 9.89 -10.87
CA GLY A 50 -3.12 10.29 -12.01
C GLY A 50 -3.70 11.46 -12.80
N LEU A 51 -5.03 11.47 -13.00
CA LEU A 51 -5.74 12.57 -13.65
C LEU A 51 -5.66 13.86 -12.83
N LEU A 52 -5.78 13.78 -11.50
CA LEU A 52 -5.61 14.92 -10.59
C LEU A 52 -4.20 15.51 -10.69
N VAL A 53 -3.17 14.66 -10.67
CA VAL A 53 -1.76 15.08 -10.78
C VAL A 53 -1.47 15.76 -12.13
N THR A 54 -2.10 15.28 -13.20
CA THR A 54 -1.93 15.84 -14.56
C THR A 54 -2.87 17.01 -14.87
N GLY A 55 -3.72 17.42 -13.92
CA GLY A 55 -4.70 18.50 -14.10
C GLY A 55 -5.84 18.17 -15.08
N GLN A 56 -6.03 16.90 -15.44
CA GLN A 56 -7.01 16.47 -16.44
C GLN A 56 -8.36 16.16 -15.79
N SER A 57 -9.43 16.76 -16.33
CA SER A 57 -10.82 16.53 -15.91
C SER A 57 -11.06 16.51 -14.39
N PRO A 58 -10.76 17.62 -13.66
CA PRO A 58 -10.68 17.61 -12.19
C PRO A 58 -11.91 17.07 -11.44
N PRO A 59 -13.17 17.37 -11.85
CA PRO A 59 -14.34 16.80 -11.17
C PRO A 59 -14.37 15.28 -11.24
N LEU A 60 -14.16 14.70 -12.43
CA LEU A 60 -14.15 13.25 -12.62
C LEU A 60 -12.95 12.62 -11.93
N ALA A 61 -11.77 13.23 -12.06
CA ALA A 61 -10.55 12.76 -11.42
C ALA A 61 -10.72 12.64 -9.90
N LEU A 62 -11.33 13.66 -9.28
CA LEU A 62 -11.71 13.65 -7.87
C LEU A 62 -12.73 12.56 -7.54
N GLY A 63 -13.79 12.43 -8.35
CA GLY A 63 -14.80 11.38 -8.18
C GLY A 63 -14.20 9.98 -8.20
N LEU A 64 -13.35 9.69 -9.20
CA LEU A 64 -12.65 8.41 -9.35
C LEU A 64 -11.71 8.12 -8.18
N ALA A 65 -10.90 9.11 -7.77
CA ALA A 65 -9.95 9.00 -6.67
C ALA A 65 -10.65 8.73 -5.32
N LEU A 66 -11.78 9.39 -5.06
CA LEU A 66 -12.52 9.28 -3.80
C LEU A 66 -13.43 8.05 -3.75
N LEU A 67 -14.15 7.73 -4.82
CA LEU A 67 -15.14 6.65 -4.83
C LEU A 67 -14.55 5.30 -5.27
N GLY A 68 -13.44 5.27 -5.98
CA GLY A 68 -12.75 4.05 -6.39
C GLY A 68 -12.44 3.09 -5.23
N PRO A 69 -11.86 3.54 -4.10
CA PRO A 69 -11.63 2.68 -2.93
C PRO A 69 -12.93 2.14 -2.33
N GLY A 70 -14.00 2.94 -2.33
CA GLY A 70 -15.33 2.51 -1.89
C GLY A 70 -15.90 1.42 -2.79
N LEU A 71 -15.82 1.58 -4.11
CA LEU A 71 -16.22 0.57 -5.09
C LEU A 71 -15.40 -0.70 -4.95
N ALA A 72 -14.10 -0.58 -4.68
CA ALA A 72 -13.23 -1.72 -4.43
C ALA A 72 -13.66 -2.52 -3.20
N LEU A 73 -14.02 -1.82 -2.12
CA LEU A 73 -14.54 -2.45 -0.90
C LEU A 73 -15.87 -3.15 -1.13
N LEU A 74 -16.82 -2.50 -1.82
CA LEU A 74 -18.11 -3.10 -2.16
C LEU A 74 -17.95 -4.36 -3.01
N ALA A 75 -17.04 -4.32 -3.99
CA ALA A 75 -16.70 -5.48 -4.79
C ALA A 75 -16.02 -6.59 -3.97
N ALA A 76 -15.13 -6.26 -3.03
CA ALA A 76 -14.49 -7.23 -2.15
C ALA A 76 -15.51 -7.93 -1.22
N LEU A 77 -16.54 -7.22 -0.76
CA LEU A 77 -17.58 -7.74 0.14
C LEU A 77 -18.64 -8.55 -0.60
N GLY A 78 -19.06 -8.10 -1.78
CA GLY A 78 -20.22 -8.68 -2.48
C GLY A 78 -20.23 -8.52 -3.99
N GLY A 79 -19.06 -8.32 -4.62
CA GLY A 79 -18.96 -8.23 -6.09
C GLY A 79 -19.54 -9.46 -6.78
N ASP A 80 -19.28 -10.65 -6.26
CA ASP A 80 -19.92 -11.88 -6.72
C ASP A 80 -21.46 -11.83 -6.67
N ARG A 81 -22.03 -11.20 -5.64
CA ARG A 81 -23.48 -10.99 -5.49
C ARG A 81 -24.00 -9.97 -6.50
N LEU A 82 -23.29 -8.86 -6.72
CA LEU A 82 -23.61 -7.88 -7.77
C LEU A 82 -23.62 -8.52 -9.17
N TRP A 83 -22.74 -9.48 -9.40
CA TRP A 83 -22.65 -10.21 -10.66
C TRP A 83 -23.73 -11.29 -10.84
N MET A 84 -24.13 -11.97 -9.76
CA MET A 84 -25.14 -13.04 -9.80
C MET A 84 -26.59 -12.54 -9.67
N GLY A 85 -26.80 -11.47 -8.92
CA GLY A 85 -28.10 -10.82 -8.77
C GLY A 85 -28.47 -10.20 -10.10
N ARG A 86 -29.29 -10.90 -10.89
CA ARG A 86 -29.79 -10.67 -12.26
C ARG A 86 -30.27 -9.23 -12.62
N PHE A 87 -29.50 -8.20 -12.30
CA PHE A 87 -29.71 -6.82 -12.69
C PHE A 87 -28.40 -6.26 -13.26
N PRO A 88 -28.47 -5.51 -14.37
CA PRO A 88 -27.34 -4.94 -15.07
C PRO A 88 -26.77 -3.76 -14.28
N ILE A 89 -26.35 -3.97 -13.03
CA ILE A 89 -25.56 -3.01 -12.27
C ILE A 89 -24.10 -3.20 -12.66
N ALA A 90 -23.58 -4.40 -12.92
CA ALA A 90 -22.24 -4.55 -13.50
C ALA A 90 -22.19 -4.02 -14.95
N GLY A 91 -23.23 -4.31 -15.74
CA GLY A 91 -23.44 -3.73 -17.06
C GLY A 91 -23.60 -2.22 -16.98
N GLY A 92 -24.49 -1.71 -16.12
CA GLY A 92 -24.70 -0.28 -15.88
C GLY A 92 -23.51 0.45 -15.25
N VAL A 93 -22.68 -0.18 -14.42
CA VAL A 93 -21.47 0.40 -13.82
C VAL A 93 -20.38 0.56 -14.87
N LEU A 94 -20.19 -0.44 -15.73
CA LEU A 94 -19.22 -0.38 -16.83
C LEU A 94 -19.71 0.49 -17.99
N VAL A 95 -21.01 0.49 -18.24
CA VAL A 95 -21.70 1.37 -19.19
C VAL A 95 -21.76 2.80 -18.65
N SER A 96 -21.94 3.05 -17.35
CA SER A 96 -21.93 4.41 -16.78
C SER A 96 -20.51 4.93 -16.56
N ALA A 97 -19.52 4.10 -16.24
CA ALA A 97 -18.12 4.51 -16.20
C ALA A 97 -17.55 4.71 -17.63
N GLY A 98 -17.97 3.88 -18.59
CA GLY A 98 -17.57 3.96 -19.99
C GLY A 98 -18.30 5.04 -20.79
N LEU A 99 -19.63 5.04 -20.78
CA LEU A 99 -20.47 6.07 -21.42
C LEU A 99 -20.49 7.38 -20.64
N GLY A 100 -20.28 7.38 -19.32
CA GLY A 100 -20.23 8.63 -18.54
C GLY A 100 -19.00 9.47 -18.86
N PHE A 101 -17.89 8.86 -19.30
CA PHE A 101 -16.69 9.60 -19.72
C PHE A 101 -16.60 9.75 -21.24
N ALA A 102 -16.75 8.67 -22.01
CA ALA A 102 -16.70 8.73 -23.46
C ALA A 102 -17.96 9.39 -24.06
N GLY A 103 -19.13 9.15 -23.48
CA GLY A 103 -20.39 9.77 -23.90
C GLY A 103 -20.53 11.22 -23.45
N ALA A 104 -19.97 11.63 -22.30
CA ALA A 104 -19.97 13.05 -21.93
C ALA A 104 -19.08 13.89 -22.86
N LEU A 105 -17.94 13.35 -23.29
CA LEU A 105 -17.07 13.96 -24.31
C LEU A 105 -17.68 13.94 -25.72
N ALA A 106 -18.40 12.88 -26.10
CA ALA A 106 -19.02 12.75 -27.42
C ALA A 106 -20.35 13.51 -27.57
N LEU A 107 -21.08 13.74 -26.47
CA LEU A 107 -22.41 14.38 -26.46
C LEU A 107 -22.42 15.81 -25.90
N GLY A 108 -21.25 16.36 -25.55
CA GLY A 108 -21.14 17.73 -25.02
C GLY A 108 -21.79 17.93 -23.63
N LEU A 109 -21.91 16.86 -22.84
CA LEU A 109 -22.52 16.92 -21.52
C LEU A 109 -21.56 17.52 -20.48
N PRO A 110 -22.07 18.21 -19.43
CA PRO A 110 -21.22 18.79 -18.39
C PRO A 110 -20.32 17.76 -17.72
N ALA A 111 -19.03 18.10 -17.58
CA ALA A 111 -18.02 17.25 -16.92
C ALA A 111 -18.40 16.87 -15.46
N ALA A 112 -19.31 17.62 -14.83
CA ALA A 112 -19.85 17.38 -13.51
C ALA A 112 -20.78 16.14 -13.41
N LEU A 113 -21.32 15.64 -14.53
CA LEU A 113 -22.22 14.47 -14.53
C LEU A 113 -21.48 13.16 -14.23
N GLY A 114 -20.20 13.05 -14.59
CA GLY A 114 -19.39 11.86 -14.32
C GLY A 114 -19.33 11.51 -12.82
N PRO A 115 -18.90 12.44 -11.95
CA PRO A 115 -18.91 12.25 -10.49
C PRO A 115 -20.28 11.94 -9.91
N LEU A 116 -21.34 12.59 -10.40
CA LEU A 116 -22.71 12.37 -9.92
C LEU A 116 -23.19 10.96 -10.25
N LEU A 117 -22.94 10.47 -11.46
CA LEU A 117 -23.25 9.10 -11.87
C LEU A 117 -22.43 8.08 -11.07
N LEU A 118 -21.16 8.37 -10.82
CA LEU A 118 -20.30 7.51 -10.00
C LEU A 118 -20.80 7.43 -8.55
N ALA A 119 -21.20 8.57 -7.96
CA ALA A 119 -21.77 8.64 -6.62
C ALA A 119 -23.13 7.92 -6.53
N ALA A 120 -24.01 8.13 -7.51
CA ALA A 120 -25.30 7.45 -7.59
C ALA A 120 -25.12 5.92 -7.68
N THR A 121 -24.16 5.49 -8.51
CA THR A 121 -23.79 4.08 -8.68
C THR A 121 -23.27 3.47 -7.38
N PHE A 122 -22.36 4.18 -6.70
CA PHE A 122 -21.84 3.79 -5.40
C PHE A 122 -22.98 3.66 -4.36
N GLY A 123 -23.84 4.67 -4.25
CA GLY A 123 -24.99 4.66 -3.34
C GLY A 123 -25.98 3.53 -3.61
N ALA A 124 -26.27 3.24 -4.88
CA ALA A 124 -27.12 2.12 -5.28
C ALA A 124 -26.52 0.77 -4.86
N GLN A 125 -25.20 0.57 -5.06
CA GLN A 125 -24.51 -0.64 -4.62
C GLN A 125 -24.52 -0.78 -3.10
N VAL A 126 -24.26 0.29 -2.35
CA VAL A 126 -24.36 0.30 -0.88
C VAL A 126 -25.77 -0.11 -0.44
N GLY A 127 -26.80 0.50 -1.00
CA GLY A 127 -28.19 0.21 -0.66
C GLY A 127 -28.59 -1.24 -0.94
N TRP A 128 -28.16 -1.80 -2.07
CA TRP A 128 -28.47 -3.17 -2.45
C TRP A 128 -27.68 -4.18 -1.60
N LEU A 129 -26.35 -4.05 -1.56
CA LEU A 129 -25.47 -4.95 -0.81
C LEU A 129 -25.75 -4.92 0.70
N GLY A 130 -26.14 -3.75 1.23
CA GLY A 130 -26.51 -3.61 2.64
C GLY A 130 -27.78 -4.39 3.03
N ARG A 131 -28.58 -4.86 2.06
CA ARG A 131 -29.75 -5.72 2.27
C ARG A 131 -29.48 -7.19 1.96
N ASP A 132 -28.35 -7.52 1.34
CA ASP A 132 -28.01 -8.89 0.97
C ASP A 132 -27.58 -9.71 2.21
N PRO A 133 -28.24 -10.83 2.53
CA PRO A 133 -27.94 -11.62 3.72
C PRO A 133 -26.51 -12.19 3.75
N GLU A 134 -25.98 -12.58 2.59
CA GLU A 134 -24.64 -13.15 2.47
C GLU A 134 -23.57 -12.08 2.69
N VAL A 135 -23.78 -10.86 2.19
CA VAL A 135 -22.90 -9.71 2.47
C VAL A 135 -22.92 -9.35 3.95
N ARG A 136 -24.10 -9.33 4.59
CA ARG A 136 -24.21 -9.10 6.04
C ARG A 136 -23.48 -10.17 6.85
N ALA A 137 -23.63 -11.45 6.47
CA ALA A 137 -22.91 -12.54 7.12
C ALA A 137 -21.39 -12.39 6.99
N ARG A 138 -20.89 -11.95 5.82
CA ARG A 138 -19.47 -11.64 5.62
C ARG A 138 -19.00 -10.45 6.45
N LEU A 139 -19.80 -9.38 6.53
CA LEU A 139 -19.50 -8.23 7.39
C LEU A 139 -19.44 -8.61 8.86
N GLN A 140 -20.35 -9.46 9.33
CA GLN A 140 -20.34 -9.99 10.69
C GLN A 140 -19.13 -10.91 10.92
N ALA A 141 -18.79 -11.76 9.96
CA ALA A 141 -17.59 -12.59 10.06
C ALA A 141 -16.31 -11.74 10.08
N LEU A 142 -16.29 -10.63 9.34
CA LEU A 142 -15.20 -9.67 9.34
C LEU A 142 -15.10 -8.95 10.69
N SER A 143 -16.21 -8.45 11.25
CA SER A 143 -16.21 -7.75 12.54
C SER A 143 -15.72 -8.63 13.69
N VAL A 144 -16.01 -9.93 13.66
CA VAL A 144 -15.50 -10.90 14.65
C VAL A 144 -14.00 -11.17 14.48
N ARG A 145 -13.45 -11.03 13.27
CA ARG A 145 -12.03 -11.29 12.96
C ARG A 145 -11.16 -10.04 12.94
N LEU A 146 -11.76 -8.86 12.97
CA LEU A 146 -11.05 -7.59 12.96
C LEU A 146 -10.36 -7.40 14.32
N GLU A 147 -9.03 -7.48 14.30
CA GLU A 147 -8.20 -7.10 15.43
C GLU A 147 -7.86 -5.60 15.35
N PRO A 148 -7.66 -4.89 16.47
CA PRO A 148 -7.43 -3.43 16.45
C PRO A 148 -6.23 -2.98 15.62
N TRP A 149 -5.11 -3.72 15.61
CA TRP A 149 -3.97 -3.41 14.74
C TRP A 149 -4.34 -3.39 13.25
N MET A 150 -5.32 -4.19 12.81
CA MET A 150 -5.76 -4.21 11.41
C MET A 150 -6.43 -2.90 11.03
N VAL A 151 -7.18 -2.30 11.96
CA VAL A 151 -7.82 -0.99 11.77
C VAL A 151 -6.76 0.10 11.70
N LEU A 152 -5.77 0.07 12.61
CA LEU A 152 -4.65 1.02 12.60
C LEU A 152 -3.84 0.92 11.29
N LEU A 153 -3.57 -0.30 10.84
CA LEU A 153 -2.88 -0.54 9.56
C LEU A 153 -3.70 -0.06 8.36
N ALA A 154 -5.02 -0.28 8.36
CA ALA A 154 -5.90 0.25 7.32
C ALA A 154 -5.88 1.78 7.29
N LEU A 155 -5.96 2.44 8.46
CA LEU A 155 -5.85 3.89 8.56
C LEU A 155 -4.48 4.41 8.09
N ALA A 156 -3.39 3.68 8.39
CA ALA A 156 -2.05 4.00 7.91
C ALA A 156 -1.96 3.97 6.37
N VAL A 157 -2.75 3.13 5.71
CA VAL A 157 -2.88 3.15 4.24
C VAL A 157 -3.76 4.32 3.78
N LEU A 158 -4.91 4.53 4.40
CA LEU A 158 -5.89 5.53 3.98
C LEU A 158 -5.37 6.96 4.09
N VAL A 159 -4.52 7.27 5.07
CA VAL A 159 -3.93 8.60 5.24
C VAL A 159 -3.02 9.02 4.08
N ARG A 160 -2.64 8.10 3.18
CA ARG A 160 -1.91 8.41 1.93
C ARG A 160 -2.80 8.99 0.84
N ILE A 161 -4.10 8.68 0.85
CA ILE A 161 -5.04 9.05 -0.22
C ILE A 161 -5.06 10.56 -0.46
N PRO A 162 -5.04 11.43 0.57
CA PRO A 162 -5.02 12.87 0.37
C PRO A 162 -3.71 13.44 -0.20
N VAL A 163 -2.60 12.69 -0.23
CA VAL A 163 -1.27 13.22 -0.59
C VAL A 163 -1.24 13.92 -1.96
N PRO A 164 -1.82 13.36 -3.05
CA PRO A 164 -1.87 14.05 -4.34
C PRO A 164 -2.74 15.31 -4.34
N LEU A 165 -3.74 15.37 -3.44
CA LEU A 165 -4.67 16.50 -3.29
C LEU A 165 -4.11 17.61 -2.40
N TRP A 166 -3.24 17.26 -1.45
CA TRP A 166 -2.62 18.18 -0.51
C TRP A 166 -1.10 17.92 -0.38
N PRO A 167 -0.29 18.26 -1.41
CA PRO A 167 1.14 18.00 -1.41
C PRO A 167 1.89 18.67 -0.25
N GLN A 168 1.44 19.84 0.21
CA GLN A 168 2.03 20.56 1.35
C GLN A 168 1.82 19.81 2.67
N GLY A 169 0.77 18.99 2.76
CA GLY A 169 0.49 18.13 3.91
C GLY A 169 1.31 16.85 3.96
N PHE A 170 2.12 16.56 2.93
CA PHE A 170 2.88 15.30 2.82
C PHE A 170 3.72 14.97 4.07
N PRO A 171 4.51 15.90 4.67
CA PRO A 171 5.19 15.66 5.93
C PRO A 171 4.31 15.15 7.06
N LEU A 172 3.19 15.84 7.30
CA LEU A 172 2.27 15.53 8.39
C LEU A 172 1.59 14.18 8.15
N LEU A 173 1.12 13.93 6.92
CA LEU A 173 0.48 12.67 6.56
C LEU A 173 1.46 11.49 6.66
N GLY A 174 2.72 11.68 6.27
CA GLY A 174 3.79 10.70 6.41
C GLY A 174 4.11 10.38 7.89
N LEU A 175 4.12 11.40 8.74
CA LEU A 175 4.29 11.21 10.19
C LEU A 175 3.10 10.46 10.81
N ILE A 176 1.86 10.90 10.52
CA ILE A 176 0.64 10.25 11.02
C ILE A 176 0.62 8.78 10.61
N GLN A 177 0.95 8.50 9.35
CA GLN A 177 1.11 7.14 8.85
C GLN A 177 2.10 6.32 9.67
N MET A 178 3.30 6.83 9.89
CA MET A 178 4.34 6.07 10.58
C MET A 178 3.97 5.84 12.04
N VAL A 179 3.30 6.80 12.68
CA VAL A 179 2.72 6.64 14.02
C VAL A 179 1.66 5.54 14.02
N LEU A 180 0.71 5.56 13.08
CA LEU A 180 -0.33 4.52 12.96
C LEU A 180 0.28 3.13 12.74
N LEU A 181 1.33 3.04 11.92
CA LEU A 181 2.05 1.80 11.65
C LEU A 181 2.79 1.29 12.90
N THR A 182 3.40 2.20 13.65
CA THR A 182 4.05 1.90 14.93
C THR A 182 3.03 1.41 15.96
N LEU A 183 1.90 2.09 16.09
CA LEU A 183 0.82 1.68 16.99
C LEU A 183 0.24 0.31 16.59
N ALA A 184 0.09 0.05 15.28
CA ALA A 184 -0.33 -1.26 14.80
C ALA A 184 0.69 -2.37 15.17
N ALA A 185 1.99 -2.09 15.01
CA ALA A 185 3.06 -3.02 15.40
C ALA A 185 3.06 -3.29 16.91
N LEU A 186 2.91 -2.23 17.73
CA LEU A 186 2.82 -2.34 19.19
C LEU A 186 1.60 -3.15 19.63
N GLU A 187 0.42 -2.88 19.07
CA GLU A 187 -0.82 -3.57 19.42
C GLU A 187 -0.76 -5.05 19.04
N TRP A 188 -0.33 -5.35 17.81
CA TRP A 188 -0.13 -6.72 17.36
C TRP A 188 0.90 -7.45 18.22
N GLY A 189 2.06 -6.81 18.46
CA GLY A 189 3.14 -7.40 19.24
C GLY A 189 2.75 -7.61 20.71
N TRP A 190 2.01 -6.68 21.31
CA TRP A 190 1.52 -6.82 22.68
C TRP A 190 0.64 -8.06 22.86
N ARG A 191 -0.26 -8.33 21.89
CA ARG A 191 -1.10 -9.53 21.90
C ARG A 191 -0.32 -10.84 21.75
N ARG A 192 0.88 -10.80 21.14
CA ARG A 192 1.64 -12.00 20.77
C ARG A 192 2.79 -12.31 21.72
N ILE A 193 3.50 -11.27 22.17
CA ILE A 193 4.70 -11.39 23.00
C ILE A 193 4.62 -10.53 24.28
N GLY A 194 3.46 -9.92 24.56
CA GLY A 194 3.24 -9.12 25.76
C GLY A 194 4.17 -7.90 25.83
N PRO A 195 4.62 -7.49 27.03
CA PRO A 195 5.42 -6.27 27.21
C PRO A 195 6.79 -6.31 26.54
N ARG A 196 7.27 -7.48 26.11
CA ARG A 196 8.52 -7.60 25.33
C ARG A 196 8.50 -6.74 24.07
N ILE A 197 7.32 -6.48 23.49
CA ILE A 197 7.21 -5.58 22.34
C ILE A 197 7.74 -4.17 22.63
N LEU A 198 7.58 -3.67 23.86
CA LEU A 198 8.08 -2.36 24.25
C LEU A 198 9.61 -2.35 24.29
N LEU A 199 10.23 -3.46 24.69
CA LEU A 199 11.68 -3.62 24.64
C LEU A 199 12.19 -3.65 23.20
N LEU A 200 11.50 -4.37 22.30
CA LEU A 200 11.86 -4.38 20.88
C LEU A 200 11.73 -2.98 20.27
N ALA A 201 10.63 -2.27 20.58
CA ALA A 201 10.38 -0.92 20.13
C ALA A 201 11.43 0.07 20.64
N ALA A 202 11.72 0.05 21.95
CA ALA A 202 12.74 0.91 22.54
C ALA A 202 14.14 0.63 21.99
N THR A 203 14.48 -0.66 21.76
CA THR A 203 15.76 -1.06 21.18
C THR A 203 15.92 -0.54 19.76
N ALA A 204 14.95 -0.79 18.89
CA ALA A 204 15.03 -0.36 17.49
C ALA A 204 14.93 1.16 17.35
N PHE A 205 14.05 1.80 18.11
CA PHE A 205 13.93 3.27 18.14
C PHE A 205 15.21 3.93 18.64
N GLY A 206 15.73 3.48 19.79
CA GLY A 206 16.88 4.07 20.46
C GLY A 206 18.19 3.85 19.68
N LEU A 207 18.47 2.60 19.28
CA LEU A 207 19.65 2.30 18.48
C LEU A 207 19.56 2.91 17.08
N GLY A 208 18.38 2.89 16.45
CA GLY A 208 18.17 3.53 15.15
C GLY A 208 18.42 5.03 15.22
N LEU A 209 17.83 5.72 16.19
CA LEU A 209 18.09 7.14 16.44
C LEU A 209 19.58 7.42 16.70
N GLY A 210 20.24 6.59 17.51
CA GLY A 210 21.67 6.71 17.79
C GLY A 210 22.53 6.59 16.51
N LEU A 211 22.21 5.62 15.65
CA LEU A 211 22.89 5.43 14.36
C LEU A 211 22.65 6.62 13.41
N GLU A 212 21.45 7.18 13.38
CA GLU A 212 21.12 8.35 12.54
C GLU A 212 21.80 9.64 13.03
N VAL A 213 21.83 9.85 14.35
CA VAL A 213 22.55 10.99 14.95
C VAL A 213 24.05 10.86 14.71
N MET A 214 24.61 9.64 14.81
CA MET A 214 26.01 9.38 14.49
C MET A 214 26.29 9.56 12.99
N GLY A 215 25.43 9.02 12.13
CA GLY A 215 25.51 9.10 10.67
C GLY A 215 25.50 10.52 10.16
N SER A 216 24.50 11.31 10.56
CA SER A 216 24.35 12.72 10.15
C SER A 216 25.49 13.63 10.63
N ARG A 217 26.28 13.22 11.64
CA ARG A 217 27.41 14.02 12.16
C ARG A 217 28.77 13.56 11.66
N THR A 218 28.95 12.27 11.45
CA THR A 218 30.26 11.66 11.17
C THR A 218 30.37 11.07 9.76
N GLY A 219 29.23 10.86 9.10
CA GLY A 219 29.14 10.14 7.85
C GLY A 219 29.12 8.61 7.99
N PHE A 220 29.31 8.05 9.19
CA PHE A 220 29.25 6.60 9.41
C PHE A 220 27.96 6.22 10.17
N PRO A 221 27.20 5.18 9.74
CA PRO A 221 27.54 4.19 8.72
C PRO A 221 27.06 4.50 7.29
N PHE A 222 26.19 5.51 7.11
CA PHE A 222 25.43 5.66 5.87
C PHE A 222 26.18 6.38 4.73
N GLY A 223 27.18 7.19 5.02
CA GLY A 223 27.79 8.17 4.12
C GLY A 223 27.56 9.59 4.62
N SER A 224 28.09 10.61 3.94
CA SER A 224 27.93 12.02 4.35
C SER A 224 26.58 12.57 3.89
N TYR A 225 25.71 12.95 4.82
CA TYR A 225 24.38 13.53 4.54
C TYR A 225 23.92 14.49 5.65
N SER A 226 22.90 15.27 5.36
CA SER A 226 22.20 16.12 6.33
C SER A 226 20.68 16.07 6.17
N TYR A 227 19.96 16.25 7.28
CA TYR A 227 18.50 16.40 7.33
C TYR A 227 18.05 17.85 7.13
N ALA A 228 18.80 18.66 6.36
CA ALA A 228 18.65 20.11 6.34
C ALA A 228 17.23 20.62 6.00
N GLY A 229 16.50 19.92 5.12
CA GLY A 229 15.13 20.25 4.76
C GLY A 229 14.07 19.39 5.44
N ALA A 230 14.44 18.54 6.38
CA ALA A 230 13.52 17.56 6.94
C ALA A 230 12.48 18.21 7.87
N PRO A 231 11.21 17.80 7.77
CA PRO A 231 10.14 18.41 8.53
C PRO A 231 10.18 18.03 10.02
N PRO A 232 9.73 18.92 10.93
CA PRO A 232 9.60 18.60 12.34
C PRO A 232 8.49 17.54 12.59
N PRO A 233 8.49 16.88 13.76
CA PRO A 233 9.42 17.09 14.88
C PRO A 233 10.77 16.37 14.68
N LEU A 234 11.84 17.01 15.15
CA LEU A 234 13.21 16.48 15.08
C LEU A 234 13.69 16.08 16.48
N LEU A 235 14.43 14.97 16.57
CA LEU A 235 15.13 14.50 17.76
C LEU A 235 16.64 14.56 17.48
N TRP A 236 17.34 15.47 18.15
CA TRP A 236 18.78 15.72 17.94
C TRP A 236 19.19 15.93 16.46
N GLY A 237 18.29 16.52 15.67
CA GLY A 237 18.48 16.78 14.23
C GLY A 237 17.93 15.69 13.30
N VAL A 238 17.46 14.56 13.85
CA VAL A 238 16.89 13.44 13.08
C VAL A 238 15.35 13.52 13.12
N PRO A 239 14.64 13.45 11.99
CA PRO A 239 13.17 13.50 11.96
C PRO A 239 12.56 12.32 12.72
N LEU A 240 11.57 12.57 13.58
CA LEU A 240 10.92 11.54 14.41
C LEU A 240 10.37 10.35 13.61
N VAL A 241 9.98 10.58 12.35
CA VAL A 241 9.49 9.53 11.44
C VAL A 241 10.55 8.44 11.21
N VAL A 242 11.84 8.78 11.24
CA VAL A 242 12.95 7.86 10.97
C VAL A 242 13.11 6.80 12.07
N PRO A 243 13.29 7.14 13.37
CA PRO A 243 13.40 6.14 14.43
C PRO A 243 12.09 5.35 14.65
N LEU A 244 10.92 5.93 14.36
CA LEU A 244 9.67 5.17 14.30
C LEU A 244 9.70 4.11 13.19
N GLY A 245 10.24 4.47 12.02
CA GLY A 245 10.45 3.57 10.89
C GLY A 245 11.41 2.43 11.22
N TRP A 246 12.53 2.73 11.89
CA TRP A 246 13.49 1.72 12.36
C TRP A 246 12.85 0.64 13.23
N PHE A 247 11.80 0.96 13.97
CA PHE A 247 11.00 -0.05 14.64
C PHE A 247 9.95 -0.67 13.71
N ALA A 248 8.95 0.10 13.27
CA ALA A 248 7.74 -0.46 12.65
C ALA A 248 8.01 -1.22 11.35
N LEU A 249 8.86 -0.66 10.47
CA LEU A 249 9.17 -1.27 9.17
C LEU A 249 10.05 -2.49 9.35
N VAL A 250 11.14 -2.36 10.12
CA VAL A 250 12.06 -3.49 10.36
C VAL A 250 11.37 -4.63 11.10
N PHE A 251 10.48 -4.31 12.05
CA PHE A 251 9.65 -5.32 12.72
C PHE A 251 8.74 -6.05 11.73
N SER A 252 8.04 -5.33 10.85
CA SER A 252 7.20 -5.96 9.82
C SER A 252 8.02 -6.79 8.82
N ALA A 253 9.21 -6.34 8.44
CA ALA A 253 10.15 -7.06 7.59
C ALA A 253 10.72 -8.31 8.28
N HIS A 254 11.00 -8.25 9.57
CA HIS A 254 11.43 -9.39 10.39
C HIS A 254 10.37 -10.49 10.41
N LEU A 255 9.11 -10.12 10.66
CA LEU A 255 7.99 -11.07 10.62
C LEU A 255 7.83 -11.67 9.22
N LEU A 256 7.88 -10.84 8.17
CA LEU A 256 7.80 -11.32 6.79
C LEU A 256 8.94 -12.30 6.44
N ALA A 257 10.14 -12.02 6.93
CA ALA A 257 11.33 -12.84 6.76
C ALA A 257 11.34 -14.11 7.62
N ASN A 258 10.33 -14.33 8.46
CA ASN A 258 10.30 -15.39 9.47
C ASN A 258 11.53 -15.37 10.40
N GLY A 259 11.96 -14.18 10.81
CA GLY A 259 13.11 -13.98 11.69
C GLY A 259 14.47 -14.26 11.05
N ARG A 260 14.56 -14.38 9.71
CA ARG A 260 15.83 -14.61 9.01
C ARG A 260 16.58 -13.29 8.81
N PRO A 261 17.74 -13.06 9.47
CA PRO A 261 18.36 -11.74 9.51
C PRO A 261 18.73 -11.18 8.14
N TRP A 262 19.41 -11.98 7.33
CA TRP A 262 19.83 -11.57 5.99
C TRP A 262 18.65 -11.17 5.10
N TYR A 263 17.50 -11.83 5.26
CA TYR A 263 16.32 -11.55 4.45
C TYR A 263 15.58 -10.31 4.97
N THR A 264 15.56 -10.10 6.28
CA THR A 264 15.13 -8.82 6.87
C THR A 264 15.98 -7.66 6.35
N GLY A 265 17.30 -7.81 6.35
CA GLY A 265 18.22 -6.81 5.79
C GLY A 265 17.92 -6.49 4.33
N LEU A 266 17.70 -7.51 3.48
CA LEU A 266 17.33 -7.29 2.08
C LEU A 266 16.00 -6.56 1.90
N LEU A 267 14.98 -6.91 2.70
CA LEU A 267 13.69 -6.22 2.69
C LEU A 267 13.87 -4.75 3.08
N VAL A 268 14.60 -4.47 4.16
CA VAL A 268 14.84 -3.11 4.65
C VAL A 268 15.64 -2.29 3.63
N LEU A 269 16.68 -2.84 3.01
CA LEU A 269 17.41 -2.20 1.91
C LEU A 269 16.49 -1.91 0.71
N ALA A 270 15.64 -2.86 0.31
CA ALA A 270 14.75 -2.69 -0.84
C ALA A 270 13.71 -1.58 -0.60
N TRP A 271 13.25 -1.41 0.65
CA TRP A 271 12.41 -0.30 1.05
C TRP A 271 13.17 1.03 1.01
N ASP A 272 14.40 1.07 1.56
CA ASP A 272 15.25 2.25 1.54
C ASP A 272 15.53 2.77 0.12
N ALA A 273 15.83 1.89 -0.84
CA ALA A 273 16.06 2.30 -2.23
C ALA A 273 14.89 3.10 -2.85
N GLY A 274 13.65 2.81 -2.45
CA GLY A 274 12.48 3.58 -2.85
C GLY A 274 12.29 4.86 -2.04
N LEU A 275 12.48 4.77 -0.73
CA LEU A 275 12.36 5.90 0.19
C LEU A 275 13.40 6.99 -0.13
N GLU A 276 14.64 6.59 -0.39
CA GLU A 276 15.77 7.44 -0.71
C GLU A 276 15.49 8.33 -1.92
N ALA A 277 14.97 7.73 -3.00
CA ALA A 277 14.58 8.47 -4.19
C ALA A 277 13.52 9.54 -3.88
N LEU A 278 12.55 9.22 -3.02
CA LEU A 278 11.49 10.14 -2.65
C LEU A 278 12.02 11.28 -1.76
N MET A 279 12.72 10.95 -0.68
CA MET A 279 13.12 11.91 0.35
C MET A 279 14.21 12.86 -0.14
N THR A 280 15.17 12.38 -0.94
CA THR A 280 16.18 13.25 -1.55
C THR A 280 15.56 14.16 -2.61
N THR A 281 14.62 13.67 -3.43
CA THR A 281 13.90 14.54 -4.39
C THR A 281 13.05 15.62 -3.70
N LYS A 282 12.50 15.32 -2.52
CA LYS A 282 11.77 16.32 -1.72
C LYS A 282 12.69 17.28 -0.97
N GLY A 283 14.01 17.08 -1.02
CA GLY A 283 15.00 17.91 -0.33
C GLY A 283 15.00 17.70 1.19
N TYR A 284 14.41 16.61 1.69
CA TYR A 284 14.42 16.32 3.12
C TYR A 284 15.78 15.76 3.55
N TRP A 285 16.44 15.04 2.66
CA TRP A 285 17.81 14.54 2.82
C TRP A 285 18.69 15.19 1.75
N ALA A 286 19.88 15.60 2.16
CA ALA A 286 20.89 16.10 1.24
C ALA A 286 22.16 15.27 1.41
N TRP A 287 22.56 14.58 0.35
CA TRP A 287 23.80 13.80 0.31
C TRP A 287 24.96 14.67 -0.16
N HIS A 288 26.14 14.42 0.40
CA HIS A 288 27.38 15.17 0.11
C HIS A 288 28.50 14.26 -0.41
N ASP A 289 28.13 13.13 -1.02
CA ASP A 289 29.07 12.15 -1.52
C ASP A 289 29.55 12.52 -2.95
N PRO A 290 30.87 12.46 -3.24
CA PRO A 290 31.41 12.74 -4.57
C PRO A 290 31.10 11.65 -5.61
N HIS A 291 30.71 10.45 -5.16
CA HIS A 291 30.45 9.27 -5.99
C HIS A 291 29.09 8.64 -5.65
N PRO A 292 27.97 9.37 -5.87
CA PRO A 292 26.64 8.88 -5.53
C PRO A 292 26.28 7.64 -6.37
N LEU A 293 25.59 6.67 -5.75
CA LEU A 293 25.10 5.47 -6.42
C LEU A 293 23.66 5.66 -6.91
N TRP A 294 22.75 6.08 -6.03
CA TRP A 294 21.33 6.13 -6.31
C TRP A 294 20.67 7.32 -5.62
N TYR A 295 20.09 8.22 -6.42
CA TYR A 295 19.46 9.47 -5.95
C TYR A 295 20.30 10.26 -4.95
N GLY A 296 21.62 10.33 -5.17
CA GLY A 296 22.57 11.06 -4.33
C GLY A 296 23.21 10.21 -3.22
N ALA A 297 22.56 9.13 -2.78
CA ALA A 297 23.11 8.29 -1.72
C ALA A 297 24.26 7.40 -2.22
N PRO A 298 25.34 7.24 -1.44
CA PRO A 298 26.45 6.33 -1.75
C PRO A 298 26.11 4.87 -1.47
N LEU A 299 26.95 3.96 -1.97
CA LEU A 299 26.81 2.51 -1.73
C LEU A 299 26.79 2.16 -0.22
N SER A 300 27.52 2.91 0.61
CA SER A 300 27.55 2.71 2.06
C SER A 300 26.17 2.80 2.72
N ASN A 301 25.27 3.65 2.21
CA ASN A 301 23.91 3.80 2.74
C ASN A 301 23.17 2.46 2.65
N TYR A 302 23.14 1.86 1.47
CA TYR A 302 22.45 0.59 1.24
C TYR A 302 23.06 -0.57 2.03
N LEU A 303 24.40 -0.63 2.11
CA LEU A 303 25.08 -1.63 2.93
C LEU A 303 24.74 -1.46 4.42
N ALA A 304 24.66 -0.22 4.90
CA ALA A 304 24.25 0.09 6.27
C ALA A 304 22.79 -0.31 6.53
N TRP A 305 21.84 0.02 5.65
CA TRP A 305 20.44 -0.40 5.80
C TRP A 305 20.28 -1.92 5.83
N PHE A 306 21.01 -2.65 4.97
CA PHE A 306 21.06 -4.11 5.03
C PHE A 306 21.64 -4.63 6.35
N GLY A 307 22.77 -4.08 6.79
CA GLY A 307 23.47 -4.50 8.00
C GLY A 307 22.67 -4.22 9.26
N VAL A 308 22.16 -3.00 9.42
CA VAL A 308 21.34 -2.57 10.56
C VAL A 308 20.01 -3.32 10.59
N GLY A 309 19.34 -3.50 9.45
CA GLY A 309 18.12 -4.31 9.37
C GLY A 309 18.35 -5.77 9.77
N SER A 310 19.49 -6.35 9.36
CA SER A 310 19.90 -7.70 9.77
C SER A 310 20.21 -7.77 11.27
N LEU A 311 20.91 -6.75 11.81
CA LEU A 311 21.23 -6.65 13.23
C LEU A 311 19.97 -6.56 14.10
N PHE A 312 19.01 -5.70 13.75
CA PHE A 312 17.74 -5.62 14.46
C PHE A 312 16.95 -6.93 14.40
N SER A 313 16.99 -7.63 13.27
CA SER A 313 16.39 -8.95 13.16
C SER A 313 17.02 -9.95 14.14
N LEU A 314 18.34 -9.97 14.27
CA LEU A 314 19.05 -10.77 15.29
C LEU A 314 18.65 -10.39 16.72
N LEU A 315 18.63 -9.08 17.02
CA LEU A 315 18.23 -8.59 18.34
C LEU A 315 16.78 -8.96 18.65
N PHE A 316 15.87 -8.86 17.70
CA PHE A 316 14.47 -9.26 17.87
C PHE A 316 14.34 -10.76 18.14
N SER A 317 15.04 -11.60 17.38
CA SER A 317 15.06 -13.06 17.63
C SER A 317 15.67 -13.41 18.99
N TRP A 318 16.65 -12.64 19.46
CA TRP A 318 17.28 -12.85 20.76
C TRP A 318 16.38 -12.40 21.93
N LEU A 319 15.79 -11.20 21.83
CA LEU A 319 14.93 -10.61 22.87
C LEU A 319 13.54 -11.23 22.93
N ALA A 320 13.04 -11.75 21.81
CA ALA A 320 11.77 -12.44 21.69
C ALA A 320 11.93 -13.76 20.90
N PRO A 321 12.52 -14.80 21.52
CA PRO A 321 12.68 -16.10 20.88
C PRO A 321 11.34 -16.69 20.42
N GLY A 322 11.32 -17.24 19.21
CA GLY A 322 10.11 -17.81 18.60
C GLY A 322 9.23 -16.78 17.88
N LEU A 323 9.60 -15.50 17.86
CA LEU A 323 8.97 -14.50 17.00
C LEU A 323 9.28 -14.82 15.52
N GLY A 324 8.28 -15.33 14.81
CA GLY A 324 8.37 -15.72 13.40
C GLY A 324 7.33 -15.02 12.54
N GLN A 325 6.86 -15.67 11.46
CA GLN A 325 5.84 -15.11 10.59
C GLN A 325 4.56 -14.71 11.35
N GLY A 326 4.06 -13.52 11.05
CA GLY A 326 2.93 -12.91 11.73
C GLY A 326 2.08 -12.04 10.83
N GLY A 327 0.84 -11.75 11.27
CA GLY A 327 -0.11 -10.92 10.51
C GLY A 327 0.44 -9.54 10.17
N MET A 328 1.25 -8.96 11.05
CA MET A 328 1.88 -7.65 10.83
C MET A 328 2.92 -7.64 9.68
N ALA A 329 3.30 -8.81 9.11
CA ALA A 329 4.04 -8.87 7.84
C ALA A 329 3.27 -8.21 6.67
N TRP A 330 1.94 -8.06 6.78
CA TRP A 330 1.13 -7.31 5.82
C TRP A 330 1.48 -5.84 5.75
N ALA A 331 2.00 -5.22 6.82
CA ALA A 331 2.47 -3.85 6.77
C ALA A 331 3.52 -3.67 5.67
N TYR A 332 4.59 -4.47 5.69
CA TYR A 332 5.61 -4.43 4.65
C TYR A 332 5.04 -4.70 3.25
N ARG A 333 4.10 -5.65 3.11
CA ARG A 333 3.47 -5.95 1.82
C ARG A 333 2.66 -4.78 1.28
N LEU A 334 1.97 -4.04 2.15
CA LEU A 334 1.25 -2.84 1.75
C LEU A 334 2.23 -1.74 1.34
N GLU A 335 3.33 -1.55 2.07
CA GLU A 335 4.41 -0.64 1.66
C GLU A 335 4.97 -1.00 0.28
N ALA A 336 5.21 -2.28 0.02
CA ALA A 336 5.68 -2.78 -1.26
C ALA A 336 4.73 -2.47 -2.43
N LEU A 337 3.44 -2.27 -2.17
CA LEU A 337 2.45 -1.89 -3.17
C LEU A 337 2.31 -0.36 -3.30
N PHE A 338 2.25 0.36 -2.17
CA PHE A 338 1.93 1.78 -2.15
C PHE A 338 3.14 2.69 -2.38
N LEU A 339 4.33 2.34 -1.90
CA LEU A 339 5.53 3.17 -2.10
C LEU A 339 5.89 3.32 -3.58
N PRO A 340 5.94 2.25 -4.40
CA PRO A 340 6.17 2.39 -5.84
C PRO A 340 5.08 3.19 -6.56
N ALA A 341 3.80 3.01 -6.16
CA ALA A 341 2.70 3.79 -6.71
C ALA A 341 2.85 5.29 -6.40
N GLY A 342 3.24 5.63 -5.17
CA GLY A 342 3.55 7.00 -4.77
C GLY A 342 4.71 7.60 -5.55
N LEU A 343 5.81 6.84 -5.72
CA LEU A 343 6.95 7.25 -6.55
C LEU A 343 6.53 7.56 -7.99
N LEU A 344 5.70 6.71 -8.58
CA LEU A 344 5.17 6.92 -9.93
C LEU A 344 4.32 8.20 -10.02
N LEU A 345 3.45 8.44 -9.02
CA LEU A 345 2.63 9.66 -8.94
C LEU A 345 3.46 10.93 -8.80
N PHE A 346 4.63 10.86 -8.15
CA PHE A 346 5.58 11.97 -8.08
C PHE A 346 6.49 12.09 -9.30
N GLY A 347 6.28 11.30 -10.36
CA GLY A 347 7.07 11.34 -11.60
C GLY A 347 8.42 10.62 -11.50
N LEU A 348 8.70 9.92 -10.39
CA LEU A 348 9.93 9.18 -10.14
C LEU A 348 9.85 7.76 -10.73
N TRP A 349 9.57 7.65 -12.02
CA TRP A 349 9.31 6.35 -12.67
C TRP A 349 10.48 5.35 -12.57
N PRO A 350 11.78 5.72 -12.66
CA PRO A 350 12.85 4.74 -12.50
C PRO A 350 12.87 4.16 -11.09
N ALA A 351 12.68 5.02 -10.08
CA ALA A 351 12.59 4.60 -8.69
C ALA A 351 11.35 3.75 -8.42
N ALA A 352 10.20 4.10 -9.02
CA ALA A 352 9.00 3.29 -8.93
C ALA A 352 9.24 1.87 -9.44
N VAL A 353 9.90 1.70 -10.58
CA VAL A 353 10.20 0.37 -11.15
C VAL A 353 11.16 -0.41 -10.27
N VAL A 354 12.28 0.19 -9.86
CA VAL A 354 13.28 -0.47 -9.00
C VAL A 354 12.67 -0.87 -7.66
N CYS A 355 11.94 0.04 -7.01
CA CYS A 355 11.26 -0.20 -5.75
C CYS A 355 10.17 -1.29 -5.91
N ALA A 356 9.36 -1.24 -6.97
CA ALA A 356 8.33 -2.23 -7.23
C ALA A 356 8.94 -3.63 -7.38
N LEU A 357 9.98 -3.77 -8.21
CA LEU A 357 10.64 -5.06 -8.43
C LEU A 357 11.32 -5.54 -7.16
N GLY A 358 12.17 -4.71 -6.54
CA GLY A 358 12.92 -5.07 -5.33
C GLY A 358 12.01 -5.47 -4.18
N MET A 359 11.03 -4.63 -3.83
CA MET A 359 10.15 -4.92 -2.71
C MET A 359 9.17 -6.06 -3.00
N ASN A 360 8.54 -6.14 -4.18
CA ASN A 360 7.52 -7.16 -4.43
C ASN A 360 8.10 -8.55 -4.71
N LEU A 361 9.26 -8.66 -5.37
CA LEU A 361 9.94 -9.95 -5.52
C LEU A 361 10.29 -10.56 -4.17
N LEU A 362 10.68 -9.70 -3.21
CA LEU A 362 10.97 -10.12 -1.85
C LEU A 362 9.68 -10.32 -1.03
N ALA A 363 8.66 -9.49 -1.17
CA ALA A 363 7.48 -9.54 -0.30
C ALA A 363 6.51 -10.69 -0.62
N TRP A 364 6.55 -11.18 -1.86
CA TRP A 364 5.67 -12.21 -2.40
C TRP A 364 6.47 -13.40 -2.93
N PRO A 365 7.16 -14.14 -2.04
CA PRO A 365 7.95 -15.28 -2.47
C PRO A 365 7.05 -16.26 -3.23
N TRP A 366 7.44 -16.59 -4.45
CA TRP A 366 6.74 -17.56 -5.29
C TRP A 366 6.71 -18.87 -4.51
N LYS A 367 5.52 -19.30 -4.06
CA LYS A 367 5.36 -20.57 -3.34
C LYS A 367 5.97 -21.68 -4.18
N ARG A 368 7.13 -22.21 -3.77
CA ARG A 368 7.50 -23.59 -4.11
C ARG A 368 6.42 -24.46 -3.48
N ARG A 369 5.69 -25.20 -4.32
CA ARG A 369 4.62 -26.10 -3.90
C ARG A 369 5.11 -26.91 -2.70
N VAL A 370 4.42 -26.78 -1.57
CA VAL A 370 4.56 -27.72 -0.47
C VAL A 370 4.24 -29.09 -1.07
N ARG A 371 5.26 -29.95 -1.20
CA ARG A 371 5.04 -31.37 -1.49
C ARG A 371 4.11 -31.86 -0.39
N ARG A 372 2.85 -32.10 -0.71
CA ARG A 372 1.98 -32.89 0.16
C ARG A 372 2.68 -34.24 0.28
N GLY A 373 3.14 -34.59 1.48
CA GLY A 373 3.62 -35.93 1.75
C GLY A 373 2.54 -36.96 1.38
N PRO A 374 2.93 -38.18 0.98
CA PRO A 374 1.97 -39.19 0.58
C PRO A 374 0.96 -39.41 1.71
N GLN A 375 -0.33 -39.28 1.38
CA GLN A 375 -1.40 -39.74 2.27
C GLN A 375 -1.16 -41.23 2.50
N MET A 376 -0.81 -41.61 3.73
CA MET A 376 -0.85 -43.01 4.11
C MET A 376 -2.33 -43.42 4.10
N ALA A 377 -2.68 -44.24 3.12
CA ALA A 377 -3.88 -45.04 3.17
C ALA A 377 -3.58 -46.24 4.07
N THR A 378 -4.23 -46.29 5.23
CA THR A 378 -4.67 -47.52 5.91
C THR A 378 -5.80 -47.14 6.85
#